data_AF-A0A9P7DNY7-F1
#
_entry.id   AF-A0A9P7DNY7-F1
#
_cell.length_a   1.000
_cell.length_b   1.000
_cell.length_c   1.000
_cell.angle_alpha   90.00
_cell.angle_beta   90.00
_cell.angle_gamma   90.00
#
_symmetry.space_group_name_H-M   'P 1'
#
loop_
_entity.id
_entity.type
_entity.pdbx_description
1 polymer ?
#
loop_
_entity_poly.entity_id
_entity_poly.type
_entity_poly.pdbx_seq_one_letter_code
_entity_poly.pdbx_strand_id
1 'polypeptide(L)'
;MMNAQQPTVPSALLPEILEFSPQLLLDDIINYANEAITNTVDALEGFLFRWASEREQRVKEDWDSTQEVEQGLVAFQTLLESHTDIAFDFFETWSLRNIFAIPADLPVVVPHQENLDLDCPPERETELMTEIDELRRKLDAQRRLKRLLTRAVRLSSAKCRRSESRLEKLSFLQAPQASELMSLPEQYRSMFSAVSSLPPLTPEAVAAFSQSLLADPGKRPWEVSKMGYLDWASKQVLARAQQSDGNAGSSTVGSLVESTAAVSKTEDLRRFMEVSSALENA
;
A
#
# COMPACT_ATOMS: atom_id res chain seq x y z
N MET A 1 -54.94 -18.22 -34.27
CA MET A 1 -55.14 -18.94 -32.99
C MET A 1 -54.53 -18.09 -31.90
N MET A 2 -55.32 -17.74 -30.89
CA MET A 2 -54.94 -16.81 -29.83
C MET A 2 -53.72 -17.33 -29.08
N ASN A 3 -52.62 -16.58 -29.12
CA ASN A 3 -51.41 -16.82 -28.34
C ASN A 3 -51.69 -16.32 -26.92
N ALA A 4 -52.48 -17.08 -26.17
CA ALA A 4 -52.70 -16.79 -24.75
C ALA A 4 -51.35 -17.02 -24.04
N GLN A 5 -50.71 -15.94 -23.61
CA GLN A 5 -49.63 -16.02 -22.62
C GLN A 5 -50.17 -16.83 -21.45
N GLN A 6 -49.67 -18.05 -21.28
CA GLN A 6 -49.99 -18.87 -20.14
C GLN A 6 -49.58 -18.08 -18.89
N PRO A 7 -50.42 -18.04 -17.84
CA PRO A 7 -50.06 -17.39 -16.60
C PRO A 7 -48.81 -18.09 -16.07
N THR A 8 -47.69 -17.36 -16.02
CA THR A 8 -46.44 -17.82 -15.44
C THR A 8 -46.40 -17.41 -13.97
N VAL A 9 -45.85 -18.27 -13.12
CA VAL A 9 -45.59 -17.98 -11.70
C VAL A 9 -44.77 -16.68 -11.51
N PRO A 10 -44.73 -16.12 -10.29
CA PRO A 10 -43.94 -14.93 -10.00
C PRO A 10 -42.48 -15.10 -10.45
N SER A 11 -41.92 -14.07 -11.09
CA SER A 11 -40.55 -14.08 -11.64
C SER A 11 -39.45 -14.31 -10.60
N ALA A 12 -39.78 -14.28 -9.31
CA ALA A 12 -38.85 -14.50 -8.21
C ALA A 12 -38.64 -15.98 -7.86
N LEU A 13 -39.60 -16.86 -8.15
CA LEU A 13 -39.56 -18.27 -7.72
C LEU A 13 -38.48 -19.08 -8.44
N LEU A 14 -38.24 -18.79 -9.73
CA LEU A 14 -37.19 -19.46 -10.49
C LEU A 14 -35.78 -19.05 -10.03
N PRO A 15 -35.45 -17.76 -9.89
CA PRO A 15 -34.19 -17.34 -9.28
C PRO A 15 -33.99 -17.84 -7.85
N GLU A 16 -35.07 -17.99 -7.08
CA GLU A 16 -35.03 -18.55 -5.73
C GLU A 16 -34.67 -20.04 -5.73
N ILE A 17 -35.26 -20.84 -6.63
CA ILE A 17 -34.95 -22.28 -6.77
C ILE A 17 -33.53 -22.51 -7.30
N LEU A 18 -33.13 -21.74 -8.30
CA LEU A 18 -31.87 -21.93 -9.00
C LEU A 18 -30.70 -21.23 -8.30
N GLU A 19 -30.98 -20.32 -7.37
CA GLU A 19 -30.01 -19.41 -6.73
C GLU A 19 -29.33 -18.43 -7.70
N PHE A 20 -29.72 -18.44 -8.98
CA PHE A 20 -29.28 -17.51 -10.02
C PHE A 20 -30.41 -17.24 -11.02
N SER A 21 -30.32 -16.10 -11.73
CA SER A 21 -31.28 -15.78 -12.79
C SER A 21 -31.00 -16.64 -14.04
N PRO A 22 -32.00 -17.35 -14.61
CA PRO A 22 -31.83 -18.13 -15.84
C PRO A 22 -31.28 -17.33 -17.02
N GLN A 23 -31.56 -16.02 -17.08
CA GLN A 23 -31.01 -15.13 -18.11
C GLN A 23 -29.48 -15.08 -18.06
N LEU A 24 -28.89 -15.03 -16.87
CA LEU A 24 -27.43 -15.00 -16.72
C LEU A 24 -26.77 -16.28 -17.26
N LEU A 25 -27.42 -17.43 -17.07
CA LEU A 25 -26.93 -18.69 -17.62
C LEU A 25 -26.98 -18.69 -19.15
N LEU A 26 -28.05 -18.14 -19.74
CA LEU A 26 -28.19 -18.05 -21.19
C LEU A 26 -27.16 -17.07 -21.76
N ASP A 27 -26.94 -15.92 -21.12
CA ASP A 27 -25.91 -14.95 -21.48
C ASP A 27 -24.52 -15.59 -21.47
N ASP A 28 -24.18 -16.33 -20.42
CA ASP A 28 -22.89 -17.03 -20.29
C ASP A 28 -22.70 -18.09 -21.40
N ILE A 29 -23.76 -18.83 -21.75
CA ILE A 29 -23.72 -19.81 -22.85
C ILE A 29 -23.48 -19.11 -24.19
N ILE A 30 -24.19 -18.01 -24.46
CA ILE A 30 -24.05 -17.24 -25.70
C ILE A 30 -22.64 -16.66 -25.80
N ASN A 31 -22.12 -16.09 -24.70
CA ASN A 31 -20.75 -15.57 -24.65
C ASN A 31 -19.71 -16.66 -24.95
N TYR A 32 -19.84 -17.82 -24.32
CA TYR A 32 -18.93 -18.94 -24.56
C TYR A 32 -19.02 -19.47 -26.00
N ALA A 33 -20.24 -19.54 -26.56
CA ALA A 33 -20.43 -19.98 -27.93
C ALA A 33 -19.82 -18.99 -28.94
N ASN A 34 -20.00 -17.69 -28.74
CA ASN A 34 -19.39 -16.66 -29.58
C ASN A 34 -17.87 -16.70 -29.51
N GLU A 35 -17.28 -16.87 -28.32
CA GLU A 35 -15.83 -17.05 -28.16
C GLU A 35 -15.35 -18.32 -28.90
N ALA A 36 -16.08 -19.42 -28.80
CA ALA A 36 -15.76 -20.65 -29.52
C ALA A 36 -15.82 -20.45 -31.05
N ILE A 37 -16.82 -19.72 -31.55
CA ILE A 37 -16.96 -19.39 -32.97
C ILE A 37 -15.76 -18.57 -33.44
N THR A 38 -15.41 -17.48 -32.75
CA THR A 38 -14.24 -16.66 -33.09
C THR A 38 -12.96 -17.50 -33.12
N ASN A 39 -12.71 -18.30 -32.07
CA ASN A 39 -11.54 -19.17 -32.02
C ASN A 39 -11.48 -20.18 -33.18
N THR A 40 -12.64 -20.69 -33.64
CA THR A 40 -12.69 -21.62 -34.79
C THR A 40 -12.44 -20.91 -36.12
N VAL A 41 -12.92 -19.67 -36.28
CA VAL A 41 -12.66 -18.85 -37.47
C VAL A 41 -11.18 -18.48 -37.54
N ASP A 42 -10.56 -18.09 -36.43
CA ASP A 42 -9.12 -17.80 -36.35
C ASP A 42 -8.27 -19.03 -36.68
N ALA A 43 -8.68 -20.21 -36.20
CA ALA A 43 -8.00 -21.46 -36.53
C ALA A 43 -8.15 -21.83 -38.02
N LEU A 44 -9.33 -21.59 -38.60
CA LEU A 44 -9.59 -21.79 -40.02
C LEU A 44 -8.78 -20.82 -40.89
N GLU A 45 -8.68 -19.55 -40.48
CA GLU A 45 -7.84 -18.53 -41.10
C GLU A 45 -6.39 -19.00 -41.18
N GLY A 46 -5.81 -19.41 -40.04
CA GLY A 46 -4.45 -19.91 -39.97
C GLY A 46 -4.20 -21.15 -40.85
N PHE A 47 -5.21 -22.02 -41.01
CA PHE A 47 -5.13 -23.17 -41.90
C PHE A 47 -5.19 -22.77 -43.38
N LEU A 48 -6.13 -21.89 -43.75
CA LEU A 48 -6.32 -21.44 -45.13
C LEU A 48 -5.14 -20.61 -45.63
N PHE A 49 -4.54 -19.75 -44.80
CA PHE A 49 -3.32 -19.03 -45.16
C PHE A 49 -2.15 -19.96 -45.43
N ARG A 50 -1.92 -20.96 -44.57
CA ARG A 50 -0.86 -21.96 -44.80
C ARG A 50 -1.07 -22.69 -46.12
N TRP A 51 -2.32 -23.08 -46.40
CA TRP A 51 -2.68 -23.75 -47.64
C TRP A 51 -2.50 -22.85 -48.88
N ALA A 52 -2.90 -21.58 -48.79
CA ALA A 52 -2.74 -20.60 -49.87
C ALA A 52 -1.26 -20.32 -50.16
N SER A 53 -0.43 -20.10 -49.14
CA SER A 53 1.01 -19.87 -49.29
C SER A 53 1.75 -21.09 -49.87
N GLU A 54 1.37 -22.32 -49.49
CA GLU A 54 1.96 -23.53 -50.08
C GLU A 54 1.61 -23.66 -51.57
N ARG A 55 0.41 -23.23 -51.97
CA ARG A 55 -0.05 -23.27 -53.35
C ARG A 55 0.63 -22.22 -54.23
N GLU A 56 0.82 -21.02 -53.71
CA GLU A 56 1.54 -19.93 -54.37
C GLU A 56 3.01 -20.32 -54.68
N GLN A 57 3.67 -21.03 -53.76
CA GLN A 57 5.03 -21.56 -54.00
C GLN A 57 5.09 -22.60 -55.14
N ARG A 58 4.00 -23.34 -55.38
CA ARG A 58 3.93 -24.39 -56.40
C ARG A 58 3.49 -23.86 -57.78
N VAL A 59 2.66 -22.82 -57.80
CA VAL A 59 2.07 -22.25 -59.02
C VAL A 59 2.61 -20.83 -59.18
N LYS A 60 3.64 -20.66 -60.03
CA LYS A 60 4.22 -19.34 -60.40
C LYS A 60 3.26 -18.52 -61.30
N GLU A 61 2.01 -18.38 -60.92
CA GLU A 61 1.10 -17.39 -61.49
C GLU A 61 0.90 -16.27 -60.48
N ASP A 62 0.80 -15.03 -60.95
CA ASP A 62 0.41 -13.83 -60.17
C ASP A 62 -1.06 -13.93 -59.71
N TRP A 63 -1.39 -15.01 -59.00
CA TRP A 63 -2.71 -15.23 -58.43
C TRP A 63 -2.69 -14.81 -56.96
N ASP A 64 -3.37 -13.70 -56.64
CA ASP A 64 -3.52 -13.18 -55.27
C ASP A 64 -4.49 -14.05 -54.46
N SER A 65 -4.07 -15.30 -54.19
CA SER A 65 -4.81 -16.30 -53.42
C SER A 65 -5.18 -15.79 -52.04
N THR A 66 -4.32 -14.94 -51.48
CA THR A 66 -4.43 -14.41 -50.13
C THR A 66 -5.61 -13.47 -49.99
N GLN A 67 -5.76 -12.53 -50.94
CA GLN A 67 -6.85 -11.56 -50.89
C GLN A 67 -8.23 -12.22 -51.07
N GLU A 68 -8.35 -13.22 -51.94
CA GLU A 68 -9.62 -13.94 -52.11
C GLU A 68 -9.99 -14.79 -50.88
N VAL A 69 -9.00 -15.41 -50.23
CA VAL A 69 -9.20 -16.16 -48.99
C VAL A 69 -9.65 -15.24 -47.86
N GLU A 70 -9.04 -14.07 -47.71
CA GLU A 70 -9.46 -13.07 -46.72
C GLU A 70 -10.90 -12.61 -46.98
N GLN A 71 -11.26 -12.27 -48.21
CA GLN A 71 -12.62 -11.85 -48.55
C GLN A 71 -13.65 -12.96 -48.30
N GLY A 72 -13.32 -14.21 -48.68
CA GLY A 72 -14.17 -15.37 -48.43
C GLY A 72 -14.36 -15.66 -46.94
N LEU A 73 -13.28 -15.51 -46.15
CA LEU A 73 -13.31 -15.70 -44.71
C LEU A 73 -14.17 -14.63 -44.02
N VAL A 74 -14.02 -13.36 -44.38
CA VAL A 74 -14.84 -12.27 -43.84
C VAL A 74 -16.32 -12.47 -44.17
N ALA A 75 -16.63 -12.89 -45.40
CA ALA A 75 -18.00 -13.22 -45.80
C ALA A 75 -18.56 -14.41 -45.01
N PHE A 76 -17.75 -15.45 -44.80
CA PHE A 76 -18.12 -16.62 -43.99
C PHE A 76 -18.35 -16.26 -42.52
N GLN A 77 -17.46 -15.47 -41.93
CA GLN A 77 -17.58 -15.00 -40.55
C GLN A 77 -18.87 -14.20 -40.37
N THR A 78 -19.12 -13.22 -41.25
CA THR A 78 -20.35 -12.41 -41.19
C THR A 78 -21.61 -13.28 -41.31
N LEU A 79 -21.60 -14.27 -42.21
CA LEU A 79 -22.70 -15.19 -42.38
C LEU A 79 -22.91 -16.06 -41.13
N LEU A 80 -21.83 -16.60 -40.58
CA LEU A 80 -21.85 -17.44 -39.40
C LEU A 80 -22.40 -16.66 -38.19
N GLU A 81 -21.86 -15.48 -37.93
CA GLU A 81 -22.30 -14.57 -36.87
C GLU A 81 -23.80 -14.25 -37.00
N SER A 82 -24.27 -13.92 -38.20
CA SER A 82 -25.70 -13.62 -38.43
C SER A 82 -26.63 -14.80 -38.16
N HIS A 83 -26.21 -16.02 -38.51
CA HIS A 83 -27.00 -17.22 -38.28
C HIS A 83 -26.96 -17.67 -36.83
N THR A 84 -25.81 -17.54 -36.17
CA THR A 84 -25.64 -17.91 -34.77
C THR A 84 -26.40 -16.97 -33.86
N ASP A 85 -26.40 -15.66 -34.15
CA ASP A 85 -27.20 -14.66 -33.43
C ASP A 85 -28.70 -15.00 -33.44
N ILE A 86 -29.26 -15.23 -34.64
CA ILE A 86 -30.66 -15.65 -34.80
C ILE A 86 -30.95 -16.97 -34.08
N ALA A 87 -30.05 -17.95 -34.18
CA ALA A 87 -30.24 -19.24 -33.53
C ALA A 87 -30.22 -19.12 -31.99
N PHE A 88 -29.35 -18.27 -31.44
CA PHE A 88 -29.26 -18.03 -30.02
C PHE A 88 -30.44 -17.21 -29.49
N ASP A 89 -30.96 -16.23 -30.24
CA ASP A 89 -32.21 -15.52 -29.90
C ASP A 89 -33.40 -16.49 -29.78
N PHE A 90 -33.51 -17.43 -30.73
CA PHE A 90 -34.54 -18.47 -30.69
C PHE A 90 -34.33 -19.42 -29.52
N PHE A 91 -33.09 -19.82 -29.26
CA PHE A 91 -32.74 -20.69 -28.13
C PHE A 91 -33.05 -20.01 -26.79
N GLU A 92 -32.71 -18.74 -26.62
CA GLU A 92 -32.99 -17.96 -25.41
C GLU A 92 -34.50 -17.89 -25.17
N THR A 93 -35.24 -17.44 -26.19
CA THR A 93 -36.70 -17.31 -26.14
C THR A 93 -37.37 -18.65 -25.86
N TRP A 94 -36.91 -19.73 -26.50
CA TRP A 94 -37.46 -21.06 -26.30
C TRP A 94 -37.16 -21.60 -24.90
N SER A 95 -35.94 -21.38 -24.39
CA SER A 95 -35.52 -21.83 -23.06
C SER A 95 -36.31 -21.14 -21.96
N LEU A 96 -36.50 -19.82 -22.05
CA LEU A 96 -37.32 -19.06 -21.08
C LEU A 96 -38.80 -19.44 -21.11
N ARG A 97 -39.32 -19.90 -22.26
CA ARG A 97 -40.73 -20.29 -22.41
C ARG A 97 -41.04 -21.74 -22.07
N ASN A 98 -40.05 -22.63 -22.09
CA ASN A 98 -40.27 -24.07 -21.91
C ASN A 98 -39.48 -24.68 -20.74
N ILE A 99 -38.18 -24.39 -20.65
CA ILE A 99 -37.31 -24.97 -19.62
C ILE A 99 -37.48 -24.19 -18.31
N PHE A 100 -37.35 -22.87 -18.41
CA PHE A 100 -37.46 -21.95 -17.27
C PHE A 100 -38.87 -21.35 -17.17
N ALA A 101 -39.90 -22.16 -17.49
CA ALA A 101 -41.29 -21.78 -17.34
C ALA A 101 -41.99 -22.76 -16.41
N ILE A 102 -42.53 -22.24 -15.32
CA ILE A 102 -43.37 -23.01 -14.41
C ILE A 102 -44.82 -22.55 -14.62
N PRO A 103 -45.75 -23.47 -14.89
CA PRO A 103 -47.17 -23.12 -15.07
C PRO A 103 -47.76 -22.60 -13.77
N ALA A 104 -48.56 -21.53 -13.81
CA ALA A 104 -49.19 -20.95 -12.61
C ALA A 104 -50.16 -21.89 -11.88
N ASP A 105 -50.64 -22.93 -12.56
CA ASP A 105 -51.57 -23.90 -11.97
C ASP A 105 -50.87 -24.91 -11.04
N LEU A 106 -49.53 -24.91 -10.99
CA LEU A 106 -48.76 -25.83 -10.15
C LEU A 106 -48.34 -25.14 -8.84
N PRO A 107 -48.83 -25.60 -7.67
CA PRO A 107 -48.34 -25.13 -6.39
C PRO A 107 -46.94 -25.71 -6.13
N VAL A 108 -45.91 -25.00 -6.60
CA VAL A 108 -44.52 -25.36 -6.32
C VAL A 108 -44.17 -24.85 -4.92
N VAL A 109 -43.91 -25.79 -4.00
CA VAL A 109 -43.35 -25.49 -2.68
C VAL A 109 -41.89 -25.92 -2.71
N VAL A 110 -41.00 -24.97 -2.48
CA VAL A 110 -39.55 -25.24 -2.48
C VAL A 110 -39.13 -25.73 -1.10
N PRO A 111 -38.13 -26.63 -0.95
CA PRO A 111 -37.74 -27.15 0.36
C PRO A 111 -37.36 -26.09 1.40
N HIS A 112 -36.83 -24.94 1.00
CA HIS A 112 -36.51 -23.84 1.94
C HIS A 112 -37.75 -23.02 2.36
N GLN A 113 -38.89 -23.22 1.72
CA GLN A 113 -40.19 -22.66 2.12
C GLN A 113 -40.91 -23.59 3.11
N GLU A 114 -40.42 -24.82 3.29
CA GLU A 114 -40.81 -25.70 4.39
C GLU A 114 -40.38 -25.00 5.69
N ASN A 115 -41.35 -24.58 6.50
CA ASN A 115 -41.20 -23.75 7.72
C ASN A 115 -41.22 -22.21 7.54
N LEU A 116 -41.63 -21.70 6.38
CA LEU A 116 -41.88 -20.26 6.25
C LEU A 116 -43.18 -19.88 7.00
N ASP A 117 -43.03 -19.23 8.15
CA ASP A 117 -44.16 -18.68 8.91
C ASP A 117 -44.45 -17.26 8.42
N LEU A 118 -45.56 -17.11 7.68
CA LEU A 118 -46.02 -15.83 7.13
C LEU A 118 -46.89 -15.04 8.12
N ASP A 119 -47.20 -15.61 9.29
CA ASP A 119 -48.03 -14.98 10.31
C ASP A 119 -47.21 -14.14 11.31
N CYS A 120 -46.00 -13.72 10.92
CA CYS A 120 -45.15 -12.89 11.77
C CYS A 120 -45.77 -11.51 12.02
N PRO A 121 -45.88 -11.04 13.28
CA PRO A 121 -46.40 -9.71 13.56
C PRO A 121 -45.40 -8.65 13.09
N PRO A 122 -45.86 -7.50 12.56
CA PRO A 122 -44.98 -6.44 12.04
C PRO A 122 -44.03 -5.88 13.11
N GLU A 123 -44.42 -5.94 14.38
CA GLU A 123 -43.55 -5.57 15.51
C GLU A 123 -42.28 -6.42 15.53
N ARG A 124 -42.40 -7.73 15.32
CA ARG A 124 -41.26 -8.65 15.32
C ARG A 124 -40.32 -8.41 14.14
N GLU A 125 -40.85 -8.05 12.98
CA GLU A 125 -40.03 -7.66 11.83
C GLU A 125 -39.22 -6.39 12.14
N THR A 126 -39.83 -5.39 12.77
CA THR A 126 -39.11 -4.17 13.17
C THR A 126 -38.01 -4.46 14.18
N GLU A 127 -38.28 -5.32 15.18
CA GLU A 127 -37.27 -5.77 16.13
C GLU A 127 -36.08 -6.46 15.43
N LEU A 128 -36.35 -7.42 14.54
CA LEU A 128 -35.31 -8.12 13.79
C LEU A 128 -34.51 -7.17 12.90
N MET A 129 -35.16 -6.19 12.26
CA MET A 129 -34.47 -5.17 11.47
C MET A 129 -33.57 -4.30 12.34
N THR A 130 -34.02 -3.92 13.54
CA THR A 130 -33.17 -3.19 14.50
C THR A 130 -31.98 -4.04 14.96
N GLU A 131 -32.19 -5.34 15.21
CA GLU A 131 -31.13 -6.27 15.57
C GLU A 131 -30.09 -6.40 14.43
N ILE A 132 -30.54 -6.52 13.18
CA ILE A 132 -29.66 -6.55 12.00
C ILE A 132 -28.83 -5.27 11.92
N ASP A 133 -29.43 -4.10 12.12
CA ASP A 133 -28.70 -2.84 12.07
C ASP A 133 -27.71 -2.67 13.23
N GLU A 134 -28.05 -3.16 14.42
CA GLU A 134 -27.11 -3.26 15.53
C GLU A 134 -25.93 -4.19 15.23
N LEU A 135 -26.20 -5.36 14.63
CA LEU A 135 -25.17 -6.31 14.21
C LEU A 135 -24.27 -5.70 13.14
N ARG A 136 -24.83 -4.98 12.16
CA ARG A 136 -24.06 -4.22 11.16
C ARG A 136 -23.14 -3.20 11.81
N ARG A 137 -23.65 -2.42 12.78
CA ARG A 137 -22.84 -1.45 13.56
C ARG A 137 -21.74 -2.15 14.35
N LYS A 138 -22.03 -3.27 15.01
CA LYS A 138 -21.04 -4.09 15.75
C LYS A 138 -19.96 -4.62 14.81
N LEU A 139 -20.34 -5.13 13.63
CA LEU A 139 -19.43 -5.61 12.60
C LEU A 139 -18.49 -4.49 12.12
N ASP A 140 -19.02 -3.29 11.88
CA ASP A 140 -18.21 -2.15 11.45
C ASP A 140 -17.26 -1.67 12.55
N ALA A 141 -17.69 -1.68 13.82
CA ALA A 141 -16.83 -1.41 14.96
C ALA A 141 -15.70 -2.44 15.07
N GLN A 142 -16.01 -3.74 14.93
CA GLN A 142 -15.02 -4.81 14.92
C GLN A 142 -14.04 -4.69 13.74
N ARG A 143 -14.53 -4.34 12.54
CA ARG A 143 -13.67 -4.08 11.37
C ARG A 143 -12.72 -2.89 11.60
N ARG A 144 -13.21 -1.82 12.24
CA ARG A 144 -12.37 -0.66 12.63
C ARG A 144 -11.32 -1.05 13.65
N LEU A 145 -11.71 -1.78 14.71
CA LEU A 145 -10.81 -2.28 15.73
C LEU A 145 -9.73 -3.19 15.13
N LYS A 146 -10.11 -4.12 14.25
CA LYS A 146 -9.16 -4.99 13.53
C LYS A 146 -8.12 -4.18 12.76
N ARG A 147 -8.52 -3.10 12.07
CA ARG A 147 -7.58 -2.21 11.37
C ARG A 147 -6.60 -1.53 12.34
N LEU A 148 -7.09 -1.03 13.47
CA LEU A 148 -6.25 -0.39 14.50
C LEU A 148 -5.27 -1.38 15.13
N LEU A 149 -5.73 -2.57 15.53
CA LEU A 149 -4.88 -3.62 16.09
C LEU A 149 -3.81 -4.07 15.08
N THR A 150 -4.17 -4.25 13.81
CA THR A 150 -3.22 -4.60 12.75
C THR A 150 -2.12 -3.53 12.62
N ARG A 151 -2.50 -2.25 12.69
CA ARG A 151 -1.54 -1.14 12.67
C ARG A 151 -0.66 -1.14 13.94
N ALA A 152 -1.24 -1.36 15.12
CA ALA A 152 -0.51 -1.40 16.39
C ALA A 152 0.50 -2.55 16.42
N VAL A 153 0.13 -3.74 15.94
CA VAL A 153 1.03 -4.89 15.81
C VAL A 153 2.20 -4.56 14.87
N ARG A 154 1.93 -3.96 13.70
CA ARG A 154 2.98 -3.52 12.77
C ARG A 154 3.93 -2.52 13.44
N LEU A 155 3.40 -1.50 14.10
CA LEU A 155 4.22 -0.50 14.80
C LEU A 155 5.05 -1.12 15.93
N SER A 156 4.45 -2.01 16.73
CA SER A 156 5.12 -2.73 17.81
C SER A 156 6.27 -3.59 17.28
N SER A 157 6.03 -4.35 16.20
CA SER A 157 7.06 -5.17 15.56
C SER A 157 8.22 -4.33 15.01
N ALA A 158 7.93 -3.16 14.42
CA ALA A 158 8.96 -2.24 13.94
C ALA A 158 9.77 -1.63 15.09
N LYS A 159 9.12 -1.29 16.20
CA LYS A 159 9.80 -0.82 17.42
C LYS A 159 10.70 -1.91 18.00
N CYS A 160 10.20 -3.14 18.09
CA CYS A 160 10.94 -4.30 18.58
C CYS A 160 12.21 -4.55 17.75
N ARG A 161 12.09 -4.59 16.42
CA ARG A 161 13.26 -4.70 15.52
C ARG A 161 14.27 -3.56 15.70
N ARG A 162 13.78 -2.33 15.91
CA ARG A 162 14.65 -1.18 16.15
C ARG A 162 15.38 -1.30 17.50
N SER A 163 14.71 -1.77 18.55
CA SER A 163 15.37 -2.01 19.84
C SER A 163 16.36 -3.17 19.76
N GLU A 164 16.03 -4.25 19.05
CA GLU A 164 16.93 -5.38 18.81
C GLU A 164 18.19 -4.93 18.06
N SER A 165 18.05 -4.20 16.95
CA SER A 165 19.21 -3.69 16.22
C SER A 165 20.06 -2.70 17.06
N ARG A 166 19.45 -1.91 17.95
CA ARG A 166 20.22 -1.09 18.89
C ARG A 166 20.94 -1.94 19.92
N LEU A 167 20.29 -2.99 20.42
CA LEU A 167 20.90 -3.92 21.35
C LEU A 167 22.07 -4.63 20.68
N GLU A 168 21.93 -5.16 19.47
CA GLU A 168 23.03 -5.75 18.68
C GLU A 168 24.18 -4.77 18.49
N LYS A 169 23.89 -3.49 18.20
CA LYS A 169 24.93 -2.46 18.11
C LYS A 169 25.60 -2.16 19.45
N LEU A 170 24.95 -2.41 20.57
CA LEU A 170 25.51 -2.18 21.90
C LEU A 170 25.97 -3.48 22.56
N SER A 171 25.74 -4.65 21.95
CA SER A 171 26.06 -5.94 22.52
C SER A 171 27.57 -6.16 22.62
N PHE A 172 28.36 -5.47 21.78
CA PHE A 172 29.81 -5.46 21.90
C PHE A 172 30.30 -4.76 23.19
N LEU A 173 29.51 -3.83 23.73
CA LEU A 173 29.81 -3.17 25.02
C LEU A 173 29.46 -4.08 26.21
N GLN A 174 28.74 -5.17 25.98
CA GLN A 174 28.47 -6.18 27.00
C GLN A 174 29.79 -6.91 27.32
N ALA A 175 30.04 -7.16 28.60
CA ALA A 175 31.34 -7.54 29.20
C ALA A 175 32.29 -8.38 28.31
N PRO A 176 33.62 -8.10 28.32
CA PRO A 176 34.40 -7.40 29.35
C PRO A 176 34.65 -5.89 29.12
N GLN A 177 34.22 -5.31 27.99
CA GLN A 177 34.48 -3.89 27.68
C GLN A 177 33.72 -2.91 28.61
N ALA A 178 32.55 -3.30 29.11
CA ALA A 178 31.83 -2.52 30.12
C ALA A 178 32.64 -2.30 31.41
N SER A 179 33.39 -3.30 31.88
CA SER A 179 34.23 -3.14 33.09
C SER A 179 35.39 -2.17 32.87
N GLU A 180 35.97 -2.16 31.67
CA GLU A 180 37.03 -1.20 31.31
C GLU A 180 36.47 0.22 31.20
N LEU A 181 35.31 0.40 30.55
CA LEU A 181 34.61 1.68 30.46
C LEU A 181 34.17 2.23 31.82
N MET A 182 33.81 1.35 32.77
CA MET A 182 33.47 1.75 34.14
C MET A 182 34.68 2.27 34.93
N SER A 183 35.91 1.90 34.54
CA SER A 183 37.15 2.39 35.15
C SER A 183 37.67 3.71 34.56
N LEU A 184 37.23 4.07 33.35
CA LEU A 184 37.65 5.32 32.68
C LEU A 184 37.33 6.59 33.47
N PRO A 185 36.16 6.76 34.13
CA PRO A 185 35.87 7.96 34.91
C PRO A 185 36.87 8.22 36.03
N GLU A 186 37.45 7.17 36.63
CA GLU A 186 38.49 7.31 37.66
C GLU A 186 39.79 7.80 37.04
N GLN A 187 40.17 7.29 35.87
CA GLN A 187 41.36 7.74 35.13
C GLN A 187 41.23 9.19 34.64
N TYR A 188 40.05 9.59 34.16
CA TYR A 188 39.79 10.99 33.78
C TYR A 188 39.79 11.92 34.99
N ARG A 189 39.25 11.49 36.14
CA ARG A 189 39.32 12.25 37.38
C ARG A 189 40.76 12.39 37.88
N SER A 190 41.59 11.34 37.78
CA SER A 190 43.00 11.43 38.15
C SER A 190 43.77 12.36 37.20
N MET A 191 43.56 12.26 35.87
CA MET A 191 44.15 13.21 34.92
C MET A 191 43.68 14.64 35.16
N PHE A 192 42.39 14.86 35.41
CA PHE A 192 41.84 16.18 35.71
C PHE A 192 42.46 16.74 36.99
N SER A 193 42.58 15.93 38.05
CA SER A 193 43.26 16.35 39.28
C SER A 193 44.73 16.72 39.02
N ALA A 194 45.45 15.93 38.23
CA ALA A 194 46.84 16.20 37.85
C ALA A 194 46.98 17.50 37.06
N VAL A 195 46.12 17.74 36.05
CA VAL A 195 46.10 18.98 35.26
C VAL A 195 45.69 20.18 36.12
N SER A 196 44.72 20.01 37.02
CA SER A 196 44.30 21.08 37.94
C SER A 196 45.33 21.40 39.02
N SER A 197 46.23 20.45 39.32
CA SER A 197 47.38 20.66 40.22
C SER A 197 48.58 21.29 39.53
N LEU A 198 48.55 21.46 38.20
CA LEU A 198 49.59 22.20 37.50
C LEU A 198 49.49 23.70 37.84
N PRO A 199 50.62 24.38 38.05
CA PRO A 199 50.62 25.82 38.29
C PRO A 199 49.93 26.57 37.13
N PRO A 200 49.19 27.66 37.40
CA PRO A 200 48.61 28.47 36.34
C PRO A 200 49.73 28.99 35.43
N LEU A 201 49.48 28.97 34.11
CA LEU A 201 50.39 29.50 33.12
C LEU A 201 50.59 31.00 33.36
N THR A 202 51.65 31.37 34.08
CA THR A 202 52.06 32.76 34.23
C THR A 202 52.58 33.27 32.87
N PRO A 203 52.44 34.57 32.57
CA PRO A 203 52.94 35.14 31.32
C PRO A 203 54.45 34.90 31.11
N GLU A 204 55.21 34.72 32.19
CA GLU A 204 56.64 34.35 32.17
C GLU A 204 56.88 32.89 31.77
N ALA A 205 56.04 31.94 32.20
CA ALA A 205 56.14 30.54 31.80
C ALA A 205 55.73 30.34 30.33
N VAL A 206 54.71 31.06 29.86
CA VAL A 206 54.31 31.08 28.44
C VAL A 206 55.40 31.75 27.59
N ALA A 207 56.05 32.80 28.09
CA ALA A 207 57.23 33.39 27.47
C ALA A 207 58.38 32.37 27.38
N ALA A 208 58.67 31.57 28.41
CA ALA A 208 59.70 30.54 28.37
C ALA A 208 59.40 29.40 27.37
N PHE A 209 58.14 28.94 27.30
CA PHE A 209 57.71 27.93 26.32
C PHE A 209 57.67 28.45 24.88
N SER A 210 57.32 29.73 24.68
CA SER A 210 57.32 30.37 23.36
C SER A 210 58.71 30.80 22.89
N GLN A 211 59.63 31.13 23.82
CA GLN A 211 61.03 31.47 23.51
C GLN A 211 61.84 30.26 23.03
N SER A 212 61.38 29.03 23.28
CA SER A 212 62.02 27.80 22.76
C SER A 212 61.75 27.54 21.27
N LEU A 213 60.87 28.29 20.62
CA LEU A 213 60.68 28.25 19.17
C LEU A 213 60.89 29.66 18.65
N LEU A 214 62.15 29.98 18.33
CA LEU A 214 62.51 31.14 17.53
C LEU A 214 61.50 31.27 16.38
N ALA A 215 60.63 32.28 16.48
CA ALA A 215 59.73 32.61 15.41
C ALA A 215 60.57 33.12 14.23
N ASP A 216 60.69 32.31 13.18
CA ASP A 216 61.19 32.79 11.88
C ASP A 216 60.35 34.02 11.50
N PRO A 217 60.93 35.22 11.30
CA PRO A 217 60.19 36.47 11.08
C PRO A 217 59.48 36.56 9.70
N GLY A 218 59.13 35.43 9.09
CA GLY A 218 58.46 35.36 7.78
C GLY A 218 57.33 34.33 7.65
N LYS A 219 57.03 33.52 8.67
CA LYS A 219 55.95 32.50 8.59
C LYS A 219 54.74 32.91 9.41
N ARG A 220 53.54 32.61 8.91
CA ARG A 220 52.30 33.03 9.57
C ARG A 220 52.03 32.15 10.81
N PRO A 221 51.45 32.69 11.91
CA PRO A 221 51.33 31.98 13.19
C PRO A 221 50.58 30.64 13.15
N TRP A 222 49.68 30.46 12.18
CA TRP A 222 48.90 29.23 11.99
C TRP A 222 49.65 28.12 11.23
N GLU A 223 50.81 28.41 10.64
CA GLU A 223 51.65 27.45 9.93
C GLU A 223 52.68 26.77 10.85
N VAL A 224 52.92 27.34 12.04
CA VAL A 224 53.99 26.90 12.96
C VAL A 224 53.47 25.99 14.08
N SER A 225 52.18 26.07 14.42
CA SER A 225 51.60 25.22 15.47
C SER A 225 50.12 24.91 15.27
N LYS A 226 49.69 23.73 15.74
CA LYS A 226 48.28 23.31 15.77
C LYS A 226 47.40 24.27 16.57
N MET A 227 47.96 24.87 17.63
CA MET A 227 47.25 25.88 18.43
C MET A 227 47.05 27.19 17.65
N GLY A 228 48.05 27.62 16.87
CA GLY A 228 47.90 28.76 15.95
C GLY A 228 46.85 28.51 14.87
N TYR A 229 46.76 27.27 14.35
CA TYR A 229 45.71 26.88 13.42
C TYR A 229 44.32 26.94 14.06
N LEU A 230 44.17 26.47 15.30
CA LEU A 230 42.88 26.52 16.01
C LEU A 230 42.45 27.96 16.35
N ASP A 231 43.38 28.82 16.74
CA ASP A 231 43.10 30.25 16.96
C ASP A 231 42.72 30.96 15.65
N TRP A 232 43.42 30.67 14.54
CA TRP A 232 43.05 31.17 13.22
C TRP A 232 41.68 30.64 12.76
N ALA A 233 41.41 29.34 12.90
CA ALA A 233 40.17 28.73 12.48
C ALA A 233 38.97 29.25 13.29
N SER A 234 39.13 29.42 14.60
CA SER A 234 38.09 30.01 15.46
C SER A 234 37.84 31.47 15.10
N LYS A 235 38.88 32.27 14.85
CA LYS A 235 38.76 33.65 14.34
C LYS A 235 38.07 33.70 12.98
N GLN A 236 38.33 32.74 12.10
CA GLN A 236 37.68 32.66 10.80
C GLN A 236 36.19 32.31 10.91
N VAL A 237 35.81 31.39 11.80
CA VAL A 237 34.40 31.04 12.07
C VAL A 237 33.66 32.24 12.69
N LEU A 238 34.29 32.96 13.62
CA LEU A 238 33.73 34.17 14.23
C LEU A 238 33.58 35.32 13.21
N ALA A 239 34.58 35.52 12.35
CA ALA A 239 34.49 36.51 11.26
C ALA A 239 33.37 36.16 10.27
N ARG A 240 33.15 34.86 10.00
CA ARG A 240 32.05 34.39 9.14
C ARG A 240 30.68 34.58 9.79
N ALA A 241 30.57 34.35 11.10
CA ALA A 241 29.36 34.63 11.86
C ALA A 241 29.03 36.13 11.87
N GLN A 242 30.03 37.00 12.07
CA GLN A 242 29.86 38.45 12.04
C GLN A 242 29.53 39.00 10.64
N GLN A 243 30.05 38.40 9.57
CA GLN A 243 29.65 38.73 8.19
C GLN A 243 28.25 38.21 7.83
N SER A 244 27.82 37.10 8.43
CA SER A 244 26.48 36.52 8.25
C SER A 244 25.37 37.32 8.94
N ASP A 245 25.69 38.11 9.98
CA ASP A 245 24.73 39.03 10.63
C ASP A 245 24.55 40.36 9.88
N GLY A 246 25.46 40.69 8.94
CA GLY A 246 25.46 41.96 8.21
C GLY A 246 24.83 41.93 6.81
N ASN A 247 24.57 40.77 6.22
CA ASN A 247 24.06 40.67 4.84
C ASN A 247 23.14 39.45 4.64
N ALA A 248 21.83 39.70 4.71
CA ALA A 248 20.71 38.94 4.13
C ALA A 248 20.81 37.40 4.06
N GLY A 249 20.01 36.69 4.88
CA GLY A 249 19.69 35.28 4.64
C GLY A 249 19.27 34.41 5.83
N SER A 250 18.63 34.96 6.87
CA SER A 250 18.08 34.18 8.00
C SER A 250 16.77 33.48 7.61
N SER A 251 16.83 32.26 7.08
CA SER A 251 15.63 31.39 7.07
C SER A 251 15.91 29.91 7.29
N THR A 252 17.13 29.43 7.06
CA THR A 252 17.41 27.98 7.13
C THR A 252 17.99 27.49 8.45
N VAL A 253 18.72 28.33 9.19
CA VAL A 253 19.28 27.95 10.50
C VAL A 253 18.37 28.34 11.67
N GLY A 254 17.66 29.48 11.56
CA GLY A 254 16.64 29.89 12.54
C GLY A 254 15.49 28.88 12.63
N SER A 255 15.02 28.35 11.49
CA SER A 255 13.96 27.34 11.46
C SER A 255 14.38 25.98 12.03
N LEU A 256 15.68 25.62 11.97
CA LEU A 256 16.18 24.37 12.55
C LEU A 256 16.36 24.46 14.07
N VAL A 257 16.76 25.62 14.59
CA VAL A 257 16.84 25.89 16.03
C VAL A 257 15.44 26.04 16.65
N GLU A 258 14.50 26.64 15.92
CA GLU A 258 13.11 26.78 16.38
C GLU A 258 12.33 25.46 16.32
N SER A 259 12.58 24.61 15.32
CA SER A 259 12.00 23.25 15.27
C SER A 259 12.61 22.28 16.29
N THR A 260 13.85 22.50 16.73
CA THR A 260 14.44 21.73 17.84
C THR A 260 14.05 22.27 19.22
N ALA A 261 13.79 23.57 19.34
CA ALA A 261 13.21 24.19 20.54
C ALA A 261 11.71 23.84 20.73
N ALA A 262 10.97 23.63 19.65
CA ALA A 262 9.57 23.17 19.70
C ALA A 262 9.43 21.72 20.19
N VAL A 263 10.49 20.90 20.09
CA VAL A 263 10.47 19.48 20.49
C VAL A 263 11.01 19.25 21.91
N SER A 264 11.50 20.29 22.61
CA SER A 264 12.27 20.13 23.86
C SER A 264 11.58 20.61 25.15
N LYS A 265 10.31 21.01 25.12
CA LYS A 265 9.58 21.26 26.39
C LYS A 265 9.02 19.95 26.92
N THR A 266 9.81 19.31 27.78
CA THR A 266 9.41 18.18 28.64
C THR A 266 8.15 18.47 29.47
N GLU A 267 7.80 19.75 29.64
CA GLU A 267 6.57 20.22 30.27
C GLU A 267 5.31 19.94 29.45
N ASP A 268 5.38 19.96 28.11
CA ASP A 268 4.22 19.72 27.24
C ASP A 268 3.89 18.22 27.12
N LEU A 269 4.91 17.36 27.14
CA LEU A 269 4.74 15.91 27.26
C LEU A 269 4.16 15.52 28.63
N ARG A 270 4.59 16.20 29.70
CA ARG A 270 4.05 15.99 31.06
C ARG A 270 2.58 16.38 31.15
N ARG A 271 2.19 17.54 30.59
CA ARG A 271 0.78 17.96 30.55
C ARG A 271 -0.10 17.00 29.75
N PHE A 272 0.40 16.45 28.64
CA PHE A 272 -0.33 15.44 27.89
C PHE A 272 -0.51 14.13 28.67
N MET A 273 0.48 13.72 29.46
CA MET A 273 0.37 12.53 30.32
C MET A 273 -0.58 12.74 31.50
N GLU A 274 -0.58 13.93 32.11
CA GLU A 274 -1.48 14.28 33.22
C GLU A 274 -2.95 14.38 32.76
N VAL A 275 -3.21 14.86 31.53
CA VAL A 275 -4.56 14.85 30.95
C VAL A 275 -5.01 13.44 30.59
N SER A 276 -4.11 12.59 30.11
CA SER A 276 -4.42 11.20 29.79
C SER A 276 -4.72 10.35 31.03
N SER A 277 -4.04 10.59 32.15
CA SER A 277 -4.28 9.85 33.41
C SER A 277 -5.53 10.32 34.16
N ALA A 278 -5.97 11.56 33.95
CA ALA A 278 -7.23 12.08 34.49
C ALA A 278 -8.47 11.49 33.80
N LEU A 279 -8.37 11.12 32.52
CA LEU A 279 -9.46 10.50 31.75
C LEU A 279 -9.62 9.00 32.02
N GLU A 280 -8.61 8.32 32.58
CA GLU A 280 -8.69 6.90 32.95
C GLU A 280 -9.27 6.67 34.37
N ASN A 281 -9.42 7.73 35.17
CA ASN A 281 -9.93 7.65 36.55
C ASN A 281 -11.31 8.30 36.75
N ALA A 282 -12.04 8.56 35.66
CA ALA A 282 -13.43 9.02 35.64
C ALA A 282 -14.29 8.01 34.89
#